data_AF-A0A6N6PY16-F1
#
_entry.id   AF-A0A6N6PY16-F1
#
_cell.length_a   1.000
_cell.length_b   1.000
_cell.length_c   1.000
_cell.angle_alpha   90.00
_cell.angle_beta   90.00
_cell.angle_gamma   90.00
#
_symmetry.space_group_name_H-M   'P 1'
#
loop_
_entity.id
_entity.type
_entity.pdbx_description
1 polymer ?
#
loop_
_entity_poly.entity_id
_entity_poly.type
_entity_poly.pdbx_seq_one_letter_code
_entity_poly.pdbx_strand_id
1 'polypeptide(L)'
;MTSGVPPVERLVTLALGLLAGIAVGWWLRSLRRAAADPALENELRRQLADRDALLVGERRRASDAESAAAAARALQGSLEHANRELQARLSVAEAEGSTLRDRAAAGDIALATARGQVERGVALLSEQRRFHEDNERELRETHGRVTSELKESHDRALAELKTAFAALSADALRQSAPEFLRLANETFSRFQESARGDLGLREERIAALVRPLEENLRAYQQRLQQAESTQSTALGDVKRHLEQLAQQSQTLSQETQRLRVVLSSNQARGRWGEETLRRVVEAAGLSTHCDFTEQSRAAEGTPDLVVRLPGDRVIIVDSKVPDLDFLGAL
;
A
#
# COMPACT_ATOMS: atom_id res chain seq x y z
N MET A 1 116.20 -56.01 66.38
CA MET A 1 116.90 -56.93 65.44
C MET A 1 115.86 -57.34 64.39
N THR A 2 115.58 -56.56 63.35
CA THR A 2 116.25 -56.51 62.03
C THR A 2 116.46 -57.88 61.37
N SER A 3 115.54 -58.27 60.50
CA SER A 3 115.74 -58.87 59.16
C SER A 3 114.33 -59.06 58.58
N GLY A 4 113.95 -58.68 57.36
CA GLY A 4 114.70 -58.58 56.11
C GLY A 4 113.96 -59.44 55.08
N VAL A 5 112.70 -59.09 54.77
CA VAL A 5 111.84 -59.81 53.81
C VAL A 5 112.38 -59.62 52.39
N PRO A 6 112.53 -60.68 51.58
CA PRO A 6 113.24 -60.63 50.30
C PRO A 6 112.53 -59.77 49.23
N PRO A 7 113.28 -59.18 48.28
CA PRO A 7 112.77 -58.22 47.28
C PRO A 7 111.80 -58.81 46.24
N VAL A 8 111.65 -60.14 46.17
CA VAL A 8 110.88 -60.81 45.10
C VAL A 8 109.36 -60.79 45.36
N GLU A 9 108.90 -60.84 46.63
CA GLU A 9 107.46 -60.80 46.96
C GLU A 9 106.79 -59.46 46.66
N ARG A 10 107.55 -58.36 46.70
CA ARG A 10 107.05 -57.02 46.37
C ARG A 10 106.82 -56.82 44.86
N LEU A 11 107.53 -57.56 44.01
CA LEU A 11 107.35 -57.50 42.55
C LEU A 11 106.13 -58.31 42.09
N VAL A 12 105.86 -59.45 42.72
CA VAL A 12 104.71 -60.30 42.40
C VAL A 12 103.38 -59.63 42.75
N THR A 13 103.32 -58.93 43.88
CA THR A 13 102.10 -58.20 44.30
C THR A 13 101.82 -56.98 43.41
N LEU A 14 102.84 -56.27 42.94
CA LEU A 14 102.70 -55.21 41.94
C LEU A 14 102.22 -55.72 40.57
N ALA A 15 102.75 -56.85 40.11
CA ALA A 15 102.34 -57.44 38.83
C ALA A 15 100.88 -57.95 38.84
N LEU A 16 100.45 -58.57 39.95
CA LEU A 16 99.05 -59.00 40.14
C LEU A 16 98.09 -57.81 40.20
N GLY A 17 98.47 -56.72 40.86
CA GLY A 17 97.68 -55.49 40.89
C GLY A 17 97.50 -54.86 39.50
N LEU A 18 98.54 -54.89 38.67
CA LEU A 18 98.52 -54.34 37.31
C LEU A 18 97.65 -55.20 36.36
N LEU A 19 97.73 -56.53 36.47
CA LEU A 19 96.86 -57.44 35.71
C LEU A 19 95.40 -57.35 36.13
N ALA A 20 95.11 -57.21 37.43
CA ALA A 20 93.76 -56.98 37.93
C ALA A 20 93.21 -55.64 37.42
N GLY A 21 94.03 -54.58 37.42
CA GLY A 21 93.67 -53.28 36.85
C GLY A 21 93.37 -53.35 35.35
N ILE A 22 94.16 -54.10 34.57
CA ILE A 22 93.92 -54.30 33.14
C ILE A 22 92.65 -55.13 32.89
N ALA A 23 92.41 -56.17 33.68
CA ALA A 23 91.21 -57.00 33.56
C ALA A 23 89.92 -56.21 33.89
N VAL A 24 89.95 -55.42 34.96
CA VAL A 24 88.84 -54.52 35.33
C VAL A 24 88.64 -53.43 34.27
N GLY A 25 89.72 -52.85 33.75
CA GLY A 25 89.65 -51.89 32.65
C GLY A 25 89.11 -52.48 31.35
N TRP A 26 89.47 -53.72 31.03
CA TRP A 26 88.97 -54.46 29.87
C TRP A 26 87.48 -54.82 30.03
N TRP A 27 87.06 -55.22 31.22
CA TRP A 27 85.67 -55.54 31.54
C TRP A 27 84.77 -54.29 31.55
N LEU A 28 85.22 -53.17 32.13
CA LEU A 28 84.52 -51.88 32.03
C LEU A 28 84.42 -51.39 30.57
N ARG A 29 85.45 -51.65 29.74
CA ARG A 29 85.42 -51.32 28.31
C ARG A 29 84.54 -52.28 27.49
N SER A 30 84.40 -53.54 27.89
CA SER A 30 83.51 -54.50 27.22
C SER A 30 82.04 -54.20 27.56
N LEU A 31 81.74 -53.77 28.79
CA LEU A 31 80.43 -53.27 29.18
C LEU A 31 80.03 -52.00 28.41
N ARG A 32 80.98 -51.12 28.09
CA ARG A 32 80.75 -49.97 27.19
C ARG A 32 80.51 -50.35 25.73
N ARG A 33 81.01 -51.50 25.26
CA ARG A 33 80.77 -51.97 23.88
C ARG A 33 79.40 -52.60 23.69
N ALA A 34 78.75 -53.05 24.78
CA ALA A 34 77.39 -53.57 24.74
C ALA A 34 76.31 -52.46 24.70
N ALA A 35 76.68 -51.18 24.78
CA ALA A 35 75.75 -50.06 24.93
C ALA A 35 75.57 -49.18 23.67
N ALA A 36 75.95 -49.65 22.49
CA ALA A 36 75.76 -48.89 21.24
C ALA A 36 75.65 -49.84 20.04
N ASP A 37 74.52 -50.55 19.91
CA ASP A 37 74.19 -51.22 18.66
C ASP A 37 73.44 -50.21 17.76
N PRO A 38 74.12 -49.61 16.76
CA PRO A 38 73.53 -48.57 15.93
C PRO A 38 72.34 -49.07 15.10
N ALA A 39 72.21 -50.39 14.90
CA ALA A 39 71.09 -50.98 14.15
C ALA A 39 69.78 -50.90 14.94
N LEU A 40 69.81 -51.25 16.23
CA LEU A 40 68.62 -51.20 17.11
C LEU A 40 68.17 -49.76 17.33
N GLU A 41 69.11 -48.83 17.51
CA GLU A 41 68.81 -47.40 17.66
C GLU A 41 68.17 -46.81 16.39
N ASN A 42 68.66 -47.18 15.21
CA ASN A 42 68.07 -46.77 13.93
C ASN A 42 66.66 -47.37 13.73
N GLU A 43 66.44 -48.61 14.14
CA GLU A 43 65.11 -49.26 14.04
C GLU A 43 64.09 -48.61 14.99
N LEU A 44 64.49 -48.30 16.24
CA LEU A 44 63.63 -47.56 17.17
C LEU A 44 63.31 -46.16 16.65
N ARG A 45 64.29 -45.46 16.06
CA ARG A 45 64.08 -44.15 15.43
C ARG A 45 63.11 -44.22 14.25
N ARG A 46 63.17 -45.27 13.43
CA ARG A 46 62.20 -45.52 12.35
C ARG A 46 60.80 -45.77 12.88
N GLN A 47 60.65 -46.64 13.87
CA GLN A 47 59.35 -46.92 14.49
C GLN A 47 58.74 -45.69 15.17
N LEU A 48 59.57 -44.86 15.82
CA LEU A 48 59.12 -43.57 16.37
C LEU A 48 58.69 -42.60 15.27
N ALA A 49 59.47 -42.48 14.19
CA ALA A 49 59.13 -41.63 13.05
C ALA A 49 57.84 -42.06 12.34
N ASP A 50 57.64 -43.37 12.13
CA ASP A 50 56.41 -43.91 11.53
C ASP A 50 55.20 -43.67 12.44
N ARG A 51 55.36 -43.85 13.76
CA ARG A 51 54.29 -43.59 14.73
C ARG A 51 53.95 -42.10 14.81
N ASP A 52 54.95 -41.22 14.76
CA ASP A 52 54.75 -39.77 14.72
C ASP A 52 54.05 -39.35 13.43
N ALA A 53 54.39 -39.95 12.29
CA ALA A 53 53.72 -39.71 11.01
C ALA A 53 52.24 -40.13 11.05
N LEU A 54 51.93 -41.28 11.66
CA LEU A 54 50.55 -41.74 11.86
C LEU A 54 49.76 -40.81 12.77
N LEU A 55 50.33 -40.37 13.90
CA LEU A 55 49.68 -39.44 14.82
C LEU A 55 49.43 -38.07 14.18
N VAL A 56 50.35 -37.58 13.35
CA VAL A 56 50.15 -36.34 12.56
C VAL A 56 49.02 -36.53 11.55
N GLY A 57 48.95 -37.70 10.88
CA GLY A 57 47.86 -38.04 9.96
C GLY A 57 46.50 -38.08 10.64
N GLU A 58 46.40 -38.70 11.83
CA GLU A 58 45.15 -38.74 12.60
C GLU A 58 44.73 -37.35 13.12
N ARG A 59 45.68 -36.54 13.60
CA ARG A 59 45.40 -35.15 14.00
C ARG A 59 44.89 -34.29 12.85
N ARG A 60 45.45 -34.46 11.64
CA ARG A 60 44.95 -33.77 10.44
C ARG A 60 43.52 -34.19 10.12
N ARG A 61 43.21 -35.49 10.10
CA ARG A 61 41.84 -35.97 9.86
C ARG A 61 40.85 -35.47 10.92
N ALA A 62 41.25 -35.43 12.20
CA ALA A 62 40.42 -34.87 13.27
C ALA A 62 40.16 -33.38 13.06
N SER A 63 41.19 -32.59 12.72
CA SER A 63 41.05 -31.17 12.38
C SER A 63 40.14 -30.95 11.17
N ASP A 64 40.29 -31.77 10.12
CA ASP A 64 39.45 -31.67 8.91
C ASP A 64 37.98 -32.00 9.25
N ALA A 65 37.74 -33.03 10.06
CA ALA A 65 36.40 -33.41 10.53
C ALA A 65 35.75 -32.32 11.41
N GLU A 66 36.52 -31.69 12.31
CA GLU A 66 36.05 -30.56 13.11
C GLU A 66 35.67 -29.35 12.25
N SER A 67 36.48 -29.05 11.23
CA SER A 67 36.20 -27.96 10.28
C SER A 67 34.94 -28.23 9.46
N ALA A 68 34.73 -29.46 8.99
CA ALA A 68 33.54 -29.88 8.28
C ALA A 68 32.29 -29.81 9.19
N ALA A 69 32.40 -30.24 10.45
CA ALA A 69 31.32 -30.12 11.43
C ALA A 69 30.99 -28.67 11.79
N ALA A 70 31.98 -27.76 11.79
CA ALA A 70 31.76 -26.34 11.98
C ALA A 70 31.05 -25.71 10.76
N ALA A 71 31.44 -26.10 9.54
CA ALA A 71 30.78 -25.66 8.31
C ALA A 71 29.31 -26.14 8.23
N ALA A 72 29.04 -27.39 8.59
CA ALA A 72 27.68 -27.94 8.64
C ALA A 72 26.79 -27.18 9.63
N ARG A 73 27.30 -26.86 10.83
CA ARG A 73 26.57 -26.05 11.82
C ARG A 73 26.30 -24.63 11.33
N ALA A 74 27.24 -24.01 10.63
CA ALA A 74 27.05 -22.68 10.04
C ALA A 74 25.97 -22.69 8.95
N LEU A 75 25.98 -23.71 8.07
CA LEU A 75 24.97 -23.89 7.03
C LEU A 75 23.57 -24.10 7.65
N GLN A 76 23.47 -24.92 8.69
CA GLN A 76 22.22 -25.15 9.40
C GLN A 76 21.69 -23.87 10.04
N GLY A 77 22.55 -23.06 10.67
CA GLY A 77 22.16 -21.75 11.20
C GLY A 77 21.67 -20.78 10.12
N SER A 78 22.29 -20.78 8.93
CA SER A 78 21.85 -19.98 7.78
C SER A 78 20.48 -20.44 7.27
N LEU A 79 20.24 -21.75 7.17
CA LEU A 79 18.94 -22.31 6.79
C LEU A 79 17.84 -21.97 7.80
N GLU A 80 18.13 -22.06 9.10
CA GLU A 80 17.18 -21.67 10.16
C GLU A 80 16.86 -20.17 10.14
N HIS A 81 17.83 -19.33 9.80
CA HIS A 81 17.60 -17.90 9.62
C HIS A 81 16.74 -17.62 8.38
N ALA A 82 17.06 -18.22 7.23
CA ALA A 82 16.27 -18.08 6.02
C ALA A 82 14.82 -18.58 6.19
N ASN A 83 14.62 -19.68 6.91
CA ASN A 83 13.29 -20.20 7.19
C ASN A 83 12.47 -19.25 8.09
N ARG A 84 13.11 -18.66 9.12
CA ARG A 84 12.46 -17.64 9.96
C ARG A 84 12.07 -16.39 9.16
N GLU A 85 12.92 -15.94 8.26
CA GLU A 85 12.63 -14.80 7.37
C GLU A 85 11.47 -15.12 6.43
N LEU A 86 11.44 -16.31 5.82
CA LEU A 86 10.32 -16.74 4.97
C LEU A 86 9.01 -16.84 5.76
N GLN A 87 9.04 -17.35 6.99
CA GLN A 87 7.87 -17.39 7.87
C GLN A 87 7.38 -15.98 8.24
N ALA A 88 8.28 -15.04 8.48
CA ALA A 88 7.93 -13.64 8.74
C ALA A 88 7.29 -12.98 7.51
N ARG A 89 7.81 -13.22 6.30
CA ARG A 89 7.20 -12.71 5.06
C ARG A 89 5.84 -13.31 4.78
N LEU A 90 5.68 -14.61 5.03
CA LEU A 90 4.40 -15.29 4.85
C LEU A 90 3.33 -14.72 5.79
N SER A 91 3.65 -14.51 7.07
CA SER A 91 2.68 -13.94 8.02
C SER A 91 2.27 -12.51 7.69
N VAL A 92 3.21 -11.70 7.18
CA VAL A 92 2.89 -10.35 6.68
C VAL A 92 1.98 -10.42 5.44
N ALA A 93 2.30 -11.29 4.47
CA ALA A 93 1.48 -11.47 3.28
C ALA A 93 0.07 -12.01 3.60
N GLU A 94 -0.05 -12.91 4.59
CA GLU A 94 -1.34 -13.41 5.08
C GLU A 94 -2.15 -12.30 5.77
N ALA A 95 -1.50 -11.45 6.57
CA ALA A 95 -2.14 -10.30 7.20
C ALA A 95 -2.64 -9.29 6.15
N GLU A 96 -1.80 -8.95 5.15
CA GLU A 96 -2.21 -8.13 4.01
C GLU A 96 -3.39 -8.73 3.26
N GLY A 97 -3.35 -10.04 2.98
CA GLY A 97 -4.45 -10.76 2.34
C GLY A 97 -5.74 -10.79 3.17
N SER A 98 -5.66 -10.79 4.50
CA SER A 98 -6.83 -10.62 5.39
C SER A 98 -7.39 -9.22 5.26
N THR A 99 -6.56 -8.18 5.37
CA THR A 99 -7.02 -6.79 5.28
C THR A 99 -7.65 -6.45 3.93
N LEU A 100 -7.11 -7.00 2.83
CA LEU A 100 -7.69 -6.84 1.51
C LEU A 100 -9.06 -7.51 1.39
N ARG A 101 -9.24 -8.71 1.98
CA ARG A 101 -10.53 -9.40 2.05
C ARG A 101 -11.56 -8.61 2.87
N ASP A 102 -11.15 -8.07 4.01
CA ASP A 102 -12.03 -7.24 4.85
C ASP A 102 -12.45 -5.97 4.13
N ARG A 103 -11.52 -5.31 3.41
CA ARG A 103 -11.82 -4.14 2.58
C ARG A 103 -12.76 -4.47 1.42
N ALA A 104 -12.58 -5.63 0.78
CA ALA A 104 -13.48 -6.08 -0.29
C ALA A 104 -14.89 -6.32 0.25
N ALA A 105 -15.02 -7.03 1.38
CA ALA A 105 -16.30 -7.27 2.03
C ALA A 105 -17.00 -5.96 2.46
N ALA A 106 -16.25 -5.00 3.01
CA ALA A 106 -16.78 -3.67 3.33
C ALA A 106 -17.26 -2.92 2.06
N GLY A 107 -16.51 -3.05 0.96
CA GLY A 107 -16.90 -2.51 -0.35
C GLY A 107 -18.21 -3.10 -0.88
N ASP A 108 -18.40 -4.41 -0.77
CA ASP A 108 -19.62 -5.09 -1.19
C ASP A 108 -20.85 -4.63 -0.38
N ILE A 109 -20.69 -4.46 0.94
CA ILE A 109 -21.75 -3.93 1.82
C ILE A 109 -22.09 -2.48 1.44
N ALA A 110 -21.07 -1.65 1.17
CA ALA A 110 -21.28 -0.27 0.74
C ALA A 110 -22.03 -0.21 -0.62
N LEU A 111 -21.66 -1.07 -1.57
CA LEU A 111 -22.34 -1.18 -2.87
C LEU A 111 -23.79 -1.65 -2.72
N ALA A 112 -24.05 -2.64 -1.87
CA ALA A 112 -25.41 -3.10 -1.58
C ALA A 112 -26.26 -1.97 -0.96
N THR A 113 -25.67 -1.21 -0.04
CA THR A 113 -26.34 -0.07 0.61
C THR A 113 -26.64 1.04 -0.41
N ALA A 114 -25.68 1.38 -1.27
CA ALA A 114 -25.84 2.38 -2.32
C ALA A 114 -26.92 1.96 -3.33
N ARG A 115 -26.92 0.70 -3.77
CA ARG A 115 -27.99 0.15 -4.64
C ARG A 115 -29.37 0.28 -3.98
N GLY A 116 -29.49 -0.10 -2.70
CA GLY A 116 -30.74 0.04 -1.96
C GLY A 116 -31.17 1.50 -1.73
N GLN A 117 -30.24 2.46 -1.69
CA GLN A 117 -30.58 3.89 -1.66
C GLN A 117 -31.10 4.37 -3.01
N VAL A 118 -30.48 3.94 -4.12
CA VAL A 118 -30.93 4.27 -5.48
C VAL A 118 -32.32 3.71 -5.74
N GLU A 119 -32.58 2.44 -5.39
CA GLU A 119 -33.91 1.83 -5.54
C GLU A 119 -34.98 2.58 -4.76
N ARG A 120 -34.69 2.96 -3.51
CA ARG A 120 -35.60 3.81 -2.70
C ARG A 120 -35.81 5.18 -3.33
N GLY A 121 -34.76 5.81 -3.85
CA GLY A 121 -34.86 7.09 -4.54
C GLY A 121 -35.73 7.01 -5.80
N VAL A 122 -35.56 5.95 -6.61
CA VAL A 122 -36.37 5.69 -7.80
C VAL A 122 -37.84 5.45 -7.42
N ALA A 123 -38.11 4.68 -6.37
CA ALA A 123 -39.47 4.45 -5.89
C ALA A 123 -40.15 5.77 -5.47
N LEU A 124 -39.45 6.61 -4.70
CA LEU A 124 -39.98 7.90 -4.24
C LEU A 124 -40.24 8.88 -5.40
N LEU A 125 -39.34 8.93 -6.38
CA LEU A 125 -39.55 9.72 -7.60
C LEU A 125 -40.74 9.22 -8.43
N SER A 126 -40.94 7.89 -8.49
CA SER A 126 -42.08 7.31 -9.20
C SER A 126 -43.41 7.62 -8.51
N GLU A 127 -43.43 7.65 -7.18
CA GLU A 127 -44.60 8.04 -6.39
C GLU A 127 -44.91 9.54 -6.55
N GLN A 128 -43.89 10.39 -6.47
CA GLN A 128 -44.06 11.83 -6.68
C GLN A 128 -44.59 12.15 -8.09
N ARG A 129 -44.12 11.41 -9.10
CA ARG A 129 -44.62 11.55 -10.48
C ARG A 129 -46.10 11.18 -10.59
N ARG A 130 -46.52 10.06 -10.00
CA ARG A 130 -47.93 9.65 -9.98
C ARG A 130 -48.80 10.70 -9.29
N PHE A 131 -48.35 11.20 -8.13
CA PHE A 131 -49.05 12.26 -7.42
C PHE A 131 -49.19 13.54 -8.26
N HIS A 132 -48.14 13.91 -9.01
CA HIS A 132 -48.20 15.07 -9.90
C HIS A 132 -49.16 14.86 -11.07
N GLU A 133 -49.13 13.69 -11.70
CA GLU A 133 -50.04 13.32 -12.79
C GLU A 133 -51.51 13.30 -12.34
N ASP A 134 -51.79 12.82 -11.13
CA ASP A 134 -53.13 12.81 -10.55
C ASP A 134 -53.62 14.23 -10.22
N ASN A 135 -52.77 15.07 -9.63
CA ASN A 135 -53.11 16.49 -9.39
C ASN A 135 -53.36 17.25 -10.70
N GLU A 136 -52.53 17.03 -11.73
CA GLU A 136 -52.76 17.66 -13.04
C GLU A 136 -54.10 17.23 -13.64
N ARG A 137 -54.49 15.95 -13.45
CA ARG A 137 -55.78 15.45 -13.92
C ARG A 137 -56.95 16.11 -13.18
N GLU A 138 -56.88 16.15 -11.86
CA GLU A 138 -57.90 16.81 -11.03
C GLU A 138 -58.01 18.31 -11.36
N LEU A 139 -56.89 18.98 -11.58
CA LEU A 139 -56.89 20.39 -11.99
C LEU A 139 -57.55 20.59 -13.36
N ARG A 140 -57.29 19.71 -14.33
CA ARG A 140 -57.95 19.76 -15.65
C ARG A 140 -59.44 19.51 -15.54
N GLU A 141 -59.86 18.55 -14.73
CA GLU A 141 -61.28 18.21 -14.52
C GLU A 141 -62.02 19.36 -13.84
N THR A 142 -61.47 19.92 -12.76
CA THR A 142 -62.05 21.06 -12.05
C THR A 142 -62.09 22.31 -12.95
N HIS A 143 -61.03 22.59 -13.71
CA HIS A 143 -61.02 23.70 -14.67
C HIS A 143 -62.08 23.50 -15.76
N GLY A 144 -62.21 22.28 -16.31
CA GLY A 144 -63.25 21.94 -17.27
C GLY A 144 -64.67 22.14 -16.70
N ARG A 145 -64.89 21.73 -15.45
CA ARG A 145 -66.19 21.88 -14.78
C ARG A 145 -66.54 23.34 -14.52
N VAL A 146 -65.62 24.12 -13.96
CA VAL A 146 -65.81 25.55 -13.68
C VAL A 146 -66.04 26.34 -14.97
N THR A 147 -65.29 26.04 -16.03
CA THR A 147 -65.48 26.73 -17.32
C THR A 147 -66.83 26.38 -17.97
N SER A 148 -67.31 25.15 -17.82
CA SER A 148 -68.65 24.75 -18.28
C SER A 148 -69.75 25.45 -17.47
N GLU A 149 -69.64 25.46 -16.14
CA GLU A 149 -70.61 26.15 -15.25
C GLU A 149 -70.64 27.66 -15.51
N LEU A 150 -69.48 28.27 -15.76
CA LEU A 150 -69.40 29.69 -16.11
C LEU A 150 -70.09 29.98 -17.44
N LYS A 151 -69.88 29.14 -18.47
CA LYS A 151 -70.59 29.29 -19.75
C LYS A 151 -72.10 29.14 -19.58
N GLU A 152 -72.53 28.12 -18.85
CA GLU A 152 -73.96 27.86 -18.65
C GLU A 152 -74.64 28.98 -17.85
N SER A 153 -74.00 29.47 -16.79
CA SER A 153 -74.52 30.63 -16.04
C SER A 153 -74.54 31.91 -16.87
N HIS A 154 -73.54 32.13 -17.73
CA HIS A 154 -73.50 33.27 -18.64
C HIS A 154 -74.64 33.20 -19.68
N ASP A 155 -74.85 32.02 -20.28
CA ASP A 155 -75.92 31.80 -21.26
C ASP A 155 -77.31 31.96 -20.62
N ARG A 156 -77.51 31.45 -19.39
CA ARG A 156 -78.73 31.68 -18.61
C ARG A 156 -78.95 33.15 -18.32
N ALA A 157 -77.92 33.87 -17.85
CA ALA A 157 -78.02 35.31 -17.57
C ALA A 157 -78.36 36.11 -18.84
N LEU A 158 -77.77 35.77 -20.00
CA LEU A 158 -78.13 36.39 -21.28
C LEU A 158 -79.57 36.10 -21.70
N ALA A 159 -80.06 34.87 -21.48
CA ALA A 159 -81.43 34.49 -21.79
C ALA A 159 -82.45 35.20 -20.87
N GLU A 160 -82.18 35.26 -19.56
CA GLU A 160 -82.98 36.00 -18.59
C GLU A 160 -83.01 37.49 -18.92
N LEU A 161 -81.86 38.07 -19.27
CA LEU A 161 -81.76 39.49 -19.63
C LEU A 161 -82.52 39.80 -20.92
N LYS A 162 -82.48 38.92 -21.94
CA LYS A 162 -83.32 39.04 -23.14
C LYS A 162 -84.81 38.95 -22.81
N THR A 163 -85.20 38.05 -21.93
CA THR A 163 -86.60 37.83 -21.55
C THR A 163 -87.13 39.01 -20.73
N ALA A 164 -86.37 39.46 -19.74
CA ALA A 164 -86.68 40.64 -18.94
C ALA A 164 -86.73 41.90 -19.81
N PHE A 165 -85.80 42.06 -20.76
CA PHE A 165 -85.82 43.17 -21.70
C PHE A 165 -87.05 43.12 -22.62
N ALA A 166 -87.45 41.95 -23.11
CA ALA A 166 -88.64 41.80 -23.96
C ALA A 166 -89.94 42.09 -23.19
N ALA A 167 -90.08 41.57 -21.96
CA ALA A 167 -91.21 41.87 -21.09
C ALA A 167 -91.26 43.36 -20.72
N LEU A 168 -90.13 43.92 -20.32
CA LEU A 168 -90.03 45.34 -19.95
C LEU A 168 -90.22 46.26 -21.15
N SER A 169 -89.78 45.90 -22.35
CA SER A 169 -90.02 46.68 -23.57
C SER A 169 -91.50 46.64 -23.98
N ALA A 170 -92.18 45.51 -23.79
CA ALA A 170 -93.62 45.38 -24.05
C ALA A 170 -94.46 46.21 -23.08
N ASP A 171 -94.02 46.35 -21.82
CA ASP A 171 -94.66 47.19 -20.80
C ASP A 171 -94.25 48.68 -20.91
N ALA A 172 -92.99 48.99 -21.20
CA ALA A 172 -92.49 50.36 -21.36
C ALA A 172 -93.02 51.05 -22.63
N LEU A 173 -93.33 50.30 -23.69
CA LEU A 173 -94.03 50.83 -24.87
C LEU A 173 -95.51 51.17 -24.55
N ARG A 174 -96.05 50.69 -23.43
CA ARG A 174 -97.42 50.99 -22.98
C ARG A 174 -97.51 52.07 -21.91
N GLN A 175 -96.49 52.24 -21.05
CA GLN A 175 -96.54 53.20 -19.95
C GLN A 175 -95.19 53.92 -19.72
N SER A 176 -95.14 55.19 -20.13
CA SER A 176 -94.29 56.27 -19.62
C SER A 176 -92.76 56.05 -19.56
N ALA A 177 -92.06 56.61 -20.56
CA ALA A 177 -90.59 56.70 -20.67
C ALA A 177 -89.79 57.30 -19.48
N PRO A 178 -90.32 58.17 -18.59
CA PRO A 178 -89.49 58.77 -17.53
C PRO A 178 -89.21 57.89 -16.29
N GLU A 179 -90.10 56.97 -15.88
CA GLU A 179 -89.84 56.07 -14.73
C GLU A 179 -88.75 55.03 -15.03
N PHE A 180 -88.59 54.65 -16.30
CA PHE A 180 -87.54 53.75 -16.78
C PHE A 180 -86.14 54.27 -16.47
N LEU A 181 -85.87 55.55 -16.74
CA LEU A 181 -84.54 56.13 -16.52
C LEU A 181 -84.18 56.20 -15.02
N ARG A 182 -85.18 56.39 -14.15
CA ARG A 182 -84.98 56.45 -12.70
C ARG A 182 -84.64 55.07 -12.13
N LEU A 183 -85.46 54.06 -12.44
CA LEU A 183 -85.25 52.70 -11.94
C LEU A 183 -84.01 52.05 -12.56
N ALA A 184 -83.76 52.27 -13.86
CA ALA A 184 -82.54 51.81 -14.53
C ALA A 184 -81.29 52.38 -13.84
N ASN A 185 -81.23 53.70 -13.59
CA ASN A 185 -80.09 54.30 -12.88
C ASN A 185 -79.91 53.76 -11.45
N GLU A 186 -81.00 53.46 -10.74
CA GLU A 186 -80.95 52.91 -9.39
C GLU A 186 -80.45 51.46 -9.39
N THR A 187 -80.94 50.62 -10.29
CA THR A 187 -80.43 49.25 -10.48
C THR A 187 -79.00 49.21 -11.01
N PHE A 188 -78.63 50.06 -11.96
CA PHE A 188 -77.26 50.14 -12.48
C PHE A 188 -76.27 50.60 -11.40
N SER A 189 -76.63 51.60 -10.58
CA SER A 189 -75.80 52.05 -9.45
C SER A 189 -75.58 50.93 -8.44
N ARG A 190 -76.64 50.21 -8.03
CA ARG A 190 -76.53 49.07 -7.10
C ARG A 190 -75.68 47.93 -7.68
N PHE A 191 -75.84 47.64 -8.97
CA PHE A 191 -75.06 46.59 -9.62
C PHE A 191 -73.59 47.00 -9.77
N GLN A 192 -73.30 48.28 -10.01
CA GLN A 192 -71.94 48.80 -10.09
C GLN A 192 -71.23 48.79 -8.74
N GLU A 193 -71.93 49.11 -7.65
CA GLU A 193 -71.41 48.97 -6.27
C GLU A 193 -71.17 47.51 -5.92
N SER A 194 -72.11 46.61 -6.23
CA SER A 194 -71.96 45.18 -5.97
C SER A 194 -70.83 44.55 -6.79
N ALA A 195 -70.70 44.90 -8.08
CA ALA A 195 -69.62 44.43 -8.94
C ALA A 195 -68.24 44.95 -8.48
N ARG A 196 -68.13 46.22 -8.04
CA ARG A 196 -66.88 46.75 -7.47
C ARG A 196 -66.49 46.07 -6.16
N GLY A 197 -67.45 45.84 -5.26
CA GLY A 197 -67.22 45.14 -4.00
C GLY A 197 -66.76 43.70 -4.23
N ASP A 198 -67.38 42.99 -5.17
CA ASP A 198 -67.06 41.59 -5.48
C ASP A 198 -65.73 41.45 -6.24
N LEU A 199 -65.37 42.42 -7.10
CA LEU A 199 -64.05 42.49 -7.73
C LEU A 199 -62.92 42.72 -6.72
N GLY A 200 -63.10 43.64 -5.76
CA GLY A 200 -62.11 43.88 -4.71
C GLY A 200 -61.88 42.66 -3.81
N LEU A 201 -62.97 41.96 -3.43
CA LEU A 201 -62.87 40.73 -2.64
C LEU A 201 -62.18 39.59 -3.41
N ARG A 202 -62.39 39.52 -4.73
CA ARG A 202 -61.73 38.55 -5.61
C ARG A 202 -60.25 38.87 -5.79
N GLU A 203 -59.88 40.13 -6.01
CA GLU A 203 -58.48 40.55 -6.09
C GLU A 203 -57.72 40.23 -4.80
N GLU A 204 -58.31 40.49 -3.63
CA GLU A 204 -57.68 40.19 -2.34
C GLU A 204 -57.51 38.68 -2.10
N ARG A 205 -58.51 37.87 -2.46
CA ARG A 205 -58.41 36.39 -2.39
C ARG A 205 -57.40 35.82 -3.38
N ILE A 206 -57.34 36.36 -4.60
CA ILE A 206 -56.36 35.96 -5.62
C ILE A 206 -54.96 36.37 -5.17
N ALA A 207 -54.77 37.59 -4.66
CA ALA A 207 -53.50 38.03 -4.11
C ALA A 207 -53.05 37.14 -2.93
N ALA A 208 -53.97 36.75 -2.05
CA ALA A 208 -53.68 35.84 -0.93
C ALA A 208 -53.23 34.45 -1.40
N LEU A 209 -53.75 33.94 -2.52
CA LEU A 209 -53.38 32.65 -3.11
C LEU A 209 -52.08 32.72 -3.93
N VAL A 210 -51.81 33.84 -4.61
CA VAL A 210 -50.63 34.00 -5.48
C VAL A 210 -49.37 34.37 -4.69
N ARG A 211 -49.50 35.09 -3.58
CA ARG A 211 -48.37 35.47 -2.71
C ARG A 211 -47.49 34.29 -2.25
N PRO A 212 -48.04 33.17 -1.73
CA PRO A 212 -47.21 32.01 -1.39
C PRO A 212 -46.56 31.36 -2.63
N LEU A 213 -47.14 31.48 -3.83
CA LEU A 213 -46.51 31.00 -5.06
C LEU A 213 -45.31 31.88 -5.44
N GLU A 214 -45.42 33.20 -5.31
CA GLU A 214 -44.32 34.12 -5.54
C GLU A 214 -43.16 33.88 -4.56
N GLU A 215 -43.47 33.69 -3.28
CA GLU A 215 -42.47 33.36 -2.25
C GLU A 215 -41.78 32.01 -2.53
N ASN A 216 -42.54 30.99 -2.93
CA ASN A 216 -42.00 29.70 -3.31
C ASN A 216 -41.13 29.77 -4.57
N LEU A 217 -41.52 30.55 -5.58
CA LEU A 217 -40.73 30.76 -6.80
C LEU A 217 -39.43 31.51 -6.50
N ARG A 218 -39.44 32.52 -5.62
CA ARG A 218 -38.23 33.21 -5.16
C ARG A 218 -37.30 32.26 -4.39
N ALA A 219 -37.85 31.45 -3.48
CA ALA A 219 -37.08 30.45 -2.75
C ALA A 219 -36.49 29.38 -3.69
N TYR A 220 -37.25 28.96 -4.71
CA TYR A 220 -36.78 28.01 -5.72
C TYR A 220 -35.67 28.61 -6.58
N GLN A 221 -35.82 29.86 -7.06
CA GLN A 221 -34.76 30.56 -7.79
C GLN A 221 -33.48 30.67 -6.96
N GLN A 222 -33.57 31.03 -5.67
CA GLN A 222 -32.40 31.08 -4.79
C GLN A 222 -31.73 29.70 -4.64
N ARG A 223 -32.52 28.63 -4.44
CA ARG A 223 -31.99 27.26 -4.33
C ARG A 223 -31.34 26.80 -5.62
N LEU A 224 -31.91 27.13 -6.76
CA LEU A 224 -31.35 26.80 -8.08
C LEU A 224 -30.01 27.52 -8.28
N GLN A 225 -29.95 28.81 -7.98
CA GLN A 225 -28.72 29.60 -8.10
C GLN A 225 -27.61 29.08 -7.15
N GLN A 226 -27.99 28.68 -5.94
CA GLN A 226 -27.09 28.04 -4.97
C GLN A 226 -26.57 26.68 -5.50
N ALA A 227 -27.45 25.87 -6.09
CA ALA A 227 -27.11 24.57 -6.65
C ALA A 227 -26.18 24.69 -7.87
N GLU A 228 -26.46 25.61 -8.79
CA GLU A 228 -25.60 25.91 -9.94
C GLU A 228 -24.22 26.39 -9.50
N SER A 229 -24.15 27.27 -8.49
CA SER A 229 -22.88 27.73 -7.92
C SER A 229 -22.08 26.58 -7.28
N THR A 230 -22.76 25.71 -6.53
CA THR A 230 -22.14 24.54 -5.89
C THR A 230 -21.63 23.55 -6.96
N GLN A 231 -22.42 23.33 -8.01
CA GLN A 231 -22.04 22.47 -9.13
C GLN A 231 -20.83 23.02 -9.88
N SER A 232 -20.81 24.32 -10.17
CA SER A 232 -19.67 25.00 -10.81
C SER A 232 -18.38 24.86 -9.99
N THR A 233 -18.49 25.04 -8.67
CA THR A 233 -17.37 24.86 -7.74
C THR A 233 -16.87 23.41 -7.74
N ALA A 234 -17.77 22.43 -7.62
CA ALA A 234 -17.41 21.01 -7.64
C ALA A 234 -16.75 20.59 -8.96
N LEU A 235 -17.25 21.08 -10.10
CA LEU A 235 -16.62 20.85 -11.41
C LEU A 235 -15.24 21.49 -11.51
N GLY A 236 -15.06 22.69 -10.94
CA GLY A 236 -13.77 23.35 -10.83
C GLY A 236 -12.76 22.53 -10.00
N ASP A 237 -13.20 21.96 -8.89
CA ASP A 237 -12.36 21.12 -8.02
C ASP A 237 -11.94 19.83 -8.72
N VAL A 238 -12.87 19.17 -9.40
CA VAL A 238 -12.58 17.99 -10.22
C VAL A 238 -11.58 18.32 -11.33
N LYS A 239 -11.73 19.46 -12.01
CA LYS A 239 -10.78 19.91 -13.03
C LYS A 239 -9.37 20.10 -12.44
N ARG A 240 -9.26 20.76 -11.28
CA ARG A 240 -7.97 20.94 -10.58
C ARG A 240 -7.33 19.60 -10.21
N HIS A 241 -8.12 18.65 -9.70
CA HIS A 241 -7.62 17.32 -9.36
C HIS A 241 -7.14 16.55 -10.60
N LEU A 242 -7.85 16.67 -11.73
CA LEU A 242 -7.42 16.06 -13.00
C LEU A 242 -6.13 16.70 -13.53
N GLU A 243 -5.99 18.02 -13.45
CA GLU A 243 -4.75 18.72 -13.83
C GLU A 243 -3.57 18.28 -12.95
N GLN A 244 -3.77 18.15 -11.64
CA GLN A 244 -2.76 17.63 -10.72
C GLN A 244 -2.37 16.18 -11.05
N LEU A 245 -3.34 15.32 -11.33
CA LEU A 245 -3.10 13.94 -11.70
C LEU A 245 -2.34 13.83 -13.03
N ALA A 246 -2.71 14.64 -14.03
CA ALA A 246 -2.00 14.71 -15.30
C ALA A 246 -0.56 15.16 -15.12
N GLN A 247 -0.32 16.16 -14.27
CA GLN A 247 1.04 16.61 -13.94
C GLN A 247 1.85 15.52 -13.22
N GLN A 248 1.26 14.82 -12.25
CA GLN A 248 1.92 13.71 -11.56
C GLN A 248 2.26 12.55 -12.51
N SER A 249 1.34 12.21 -13.42
CA SER A 249 1.56 11.19 -14.45
C SER A 249 2.70 11.58 -15.39
N GLN A 250 2.77 12.85 -15.80
CA GLN A 250 3.85 13.36 -16.63
C GLN A 250 5.20 13.30 -15.90
N THR A 251 5.25 13.69 -14.64
CA THR A 251 6.47 13.59 -13.80
C THR A 251 6.90 12.13 -13.67
N LEU A 252 5.97 11.22 -13.35
CA LEU A 252 6.25 9.79 -13.22
C LEU A 252 6.78 9.21 -14.55
N SER A 253 6.20 9.59 -15.68
CA SER A 253 6.67 9.17 -17.01
C SER A 253 8.10 9.66 -17.27
N GLN A 254 8.41 10.92 -16.93
CA GLN A 254 9.77 11.47 -17.06
C GLN A 254 10.77 10.77 -16.15
N GLU A 255 10.41 10.51 -14.89
CA GLU A 255 11.26 9.77 -13.94
C GLU A 255 11.50 8.33 -14.39
N THR A 256 10.46 7.66 -14.89
CA THR A 256 10.56 6.31 -15.46
C THR A 256 11.46 6.29 -16.69
N GLN A 257 11.38 7.32 -17.55
CA GLN A 257 12.26 7.44 -18.70
C GLN A 257 13.71 7.71 -18.29
N ARG A 258 13.93 8.56 -17.28
CA ARG A 258 15.28 8.77 -16.71
C ARG A 258 15.83 7.47 -16.13
N LEU A 259 15.02 6.72 -15.38
CA LEU A 259 15.40 5.42 -14.83
C LEU A 259 15.74 4.42 -15.95
N ARG A 260 14.93 4.37 -17.02
CA ARG A 260 15.21 3.55 -18.21
C ARG A 260 16.56 3.89 -18.83
N VAL A 261 16.86 5.18 -19.02
CA VAL A 261 18.14 5.62 -19.57
C VAL A 261 19.31 5.21 -18.67
N VAL A 262 19.17 5.37 -17.34
CA VAL A 262 20.18 4.92 -16.37
C VAL A 262 20.41 3.40 -16.46
N LEU A 263 19.34 2.61 -16.53
CA LEU A 263 19.42 1.14 -16.63
C LEU A 263 19.92 0.66 -18.00
N SER A 264 19.78 1.45 -19.07
CA SER A 264 20.24 1.09 -20.41
C SER A 264 21.76 1.13 -20.59
N SER A 265 22.48 1.96 -19.82
CA SER A 265 23.94 2.08 -19.92
C SER A 265 24.66 1.10 -18.98
N ASN A 266 25.65 0.34 -19.49
CA ASN A 266 26.38 -0.66 -18.70
C ASN A 266 27.02 -0.07 -17.43
N GLN A 267 27.63 1.12 -17.53
CA GLN A 267 28.30 1.75 -16.39
C GLN A 267 27.31 2.28 -15.35
N ALA A 268 26.18 2.89 -15.75
CA ALA A 268 25.22 3.41 -14.77
C ALA A 268 24.33 2.32 -14.18
N ARG A 269 24.12 1.20 -14.91
CA ARG A 269 23.46 -0.01 -14.41
C ARG A 269 24.28 -0.68 -13.30
N GLY A 270 25.59 -0.78 -13.47
CA GLY A 270 26.51 -1.27 -12.42
C GLY A 270 26.40 -0.44 -11.14
N ARG A 271 26.57 0.89 -11.25
CA ARG A 271 26.40 1.80 -10.10
C ARG A 271 25.02 1.75 -9.44
N TRP A 272 23.96 1.56 -10.23
CA TRP A 272 22.59 1.43 -9.70
C TRP A 272 22.40 0.10 -8.94
N GLY A 273 23.04 -0.98 -9.42
CA GLY A 273 23.13 -2.26 -8.72
C GLY A 273 23.88 -2.15 -7.40
N GLU A 274 25.04 -1.50 -7.41
CA GLU A 274 25.87 -1.22 -6.22
C GLU A 274 25.10 -0.38 -5.17
N GLU A 275 24.46 0.71 -5.61
CA GLU A 275 23.66 1.59 -4.76
C GLU A 275 22.41 0.90 -4.21
N THR A 276 21.79 0.01 -4.99
CA THR A 276 20.65 -0.81 -4.54
C THR A 276 21.11 -1.83 -3.52
N LEU A 277 22.25 -2.49 -3.75
CA LEU A 277 22.86 -3.44 -2.83
C LEU A 277 23.19 -2.76 -1.49
N ARG A 278 23.76 -1.56 -1.52
CA ARG A 278 24.02 -0.72 -0.34
C ARG A 278 22.75 -0.48 0.48
N ARG A 279 21.67 -0.03 -0.17
CA ARG A 279 20.39 0.24 0.51
C ARG A 279 19.76 -1.00 1.12
N VAL A 280 19.89 -2.16 0.47
CA VAL A 280 19.38 -3.44 0.99
C VAL A 280 20.16 -3.87 2.23
N VAL A 281 21.48 -3.67 2.23
CA VAL A 281 22.38 -3.99 3.34
C VAL A 281 22.15 -3.04 4.53
N GLU A 282 21.98 -1.75 4.27
CA GLU A 282 21.58 -0.76 5.27
C GLU A 282 20.19 -1.08 5.87
N ALA A 283 19.22 -1.48 5.04
CA ALA A 283 17.90 -1.90 5.50
C ALA A 283 17.91 -3.21 6.30
N ALA A 284 18.90 -4.08 6.04
CA ALA A 284 19.17 -5.28 6.83
C ALA A 284 19.87 -4.99 8.18
N GLY A 285 20.14 -3.71 8.48
CA GLY A 285 20.72 -3.27 9.75
C GLY A 285 22.25 -3.29 9.80
N LEU A 286 22.92 -3.52 8.67
CA LEU A 286 24.37 -3.51 8.57
C LEU A 286 24.85 -2.07 8.36
N SER A 287 25.94 -1.69 9.03
CA SER A 287 26.46 -0.32 9.01
C SER A 287 27.70 -0.18 8.14
N THR A 288 27.73 0.89 7.35
CA THR A 288 28.85 1.21 6.45
C THR A 288 30.14 1.38 7.25
N HIS A 289 31.22 0.77 6.79
CA HIS A 289 32.57 0.78 7.39
C HIS A 289 32.77 -0.03 8.69
N CYS A 290 31.71 -0.51 9.33
CA CYS A 290 31.81 -1.44 10.47
C CYS A 290 31.51 -2.89 10.04
N ASP A 291 30.39 -3.10 9.36
CA ASP A 291 29.94 -4.45 8.97
C ASP A 291 30.20 -4.73 7.48
N PHE A 292 30.33 -3.70 6.65
CA PHE A 292 30.67 -3.87 5.24
C PHE A 292 31.56 -2.74 4.70
N THR A 293 32.30 -3.02 3.62
CA THR A 293 33.16 -2.06 2.93
C THR A 293 32.87 -2.08 1.43
N GLU A 294 32.66 -0.90 0.84
CA GLU A 294 32.52 -0.66 -0.60
C GLU A 294 33.88 -0.26 -1.19
N GLN A 295 34.16 -0.65 -2.44
CA GLN A 295 35.38 -0.22 -3.16
C GLN A 295 35.03 0.75 -4.28
N SER A 296 35.60 1.96 -4.23
CA SER A 296 35.32 3.05 -5.18
C SER A 296 36.20 3.04 -6.44
N ARG A 297 36.94 1.96 -6.72
CA ARG A 297 37.87 1.91 -7.85
C ARG A 297 37.67 0.67 -8.70
N ALA A 298 37.26 0.93 -9.94
CA ALA A 298 37.16 0.02 -11.07
C ALA A 298 38.49 -0.70 -11.37
N ALA A 299 38.79 -1.74 -10.58
CA ALA A 299 39.84 -2.71 -10.85
C ALA A 299 39.16 -4.05 -11.15
N GLU A 300 39.27 -4.47 -12.41
CA GLU A 300 38.68 -5.67 -12.97
C GLU A 300 39.03 -6.90 -12.12
N GLY A 301 38.01 -7.58 -11.57
CA GLY A 301 38.16 -8.76 -10.70
C GLY A 301 38.02 -8.51 -9.20
N THR A 302 37.62 -7.32 -8.78
CA THR A 302 37.33 -6.97 -7.37
C THR A 302 35.83 -7.03 -7.11
N PRO A 303 35.36 -7.58 -5.97
CA PRO A 303 33.93 -7.70 -5.69
C PRO A 303 33.25 -6.38 -5.30
N ASP A 304 31.97 -6.23 -5.67
CA ASP A 304 31.15 -5.03 -5.43
C ASP A 304 30.97 -4.68 -3.95
N LEU A 305 30.85 -5.69 -3.07
CA LEU A 305 30.65 -5.49 -1.64
C LEU A 305 31.34 -6.59 -0.81
N VAL A 306 31.99 -6.17 0.27
CA VAL A 306 32.64 -7.07 1.22
C VAL A 306 32.03 -6.90 2.61
N VAL A 307 31.33 -7.93 3.09
CA VAL A 307 30.70 -7.95 4.43
C VAL A 307 31.61 -8.69 5.40
N ARG A 308 31.94 -8.06 6.53
CA ARG A 308 32.80 -8.60 7.59
C ARG A 308 31.92 -9.21 8.68
N LEU A 309 32.20 -10.45 9.04
CA LEU A 309 31.51 -11.20 10.07
C LEU A 309 32.44 -11.40 11.29
N PRO A 310 31.88 -11.60 12.49
CA PRO A 310 32.67 -11.88 13.69
C PRO A 310 33.54 -13.13 13.51
N GLY A 311 34.81 -13.04 13.94
CA GLY A 311 35.81 -14.10 13.81
C GLY A 311 36.64 -14.06 12.52
N ASP A 312 36.95 -12.87 12.00
CA ASP A 312 37.74 -12.62 10.79
C ASP A 312 37.21 -13.29 9.51
N ARG A 313 35.90 -13.56 9.47
CA ARG A 313 35.23 -14.13 8.29
C ARG A 313 34.74 -13.02 7.38
N VAL A 314 34.82 -13.26 6.07
CA VAL A 314 34.47 -12.27 5.05
C VAL A 314 33.52 -12.92 4.04
N ILE A 315 32.39 -12.27 3.76
CA ILE A 315 31.49 -12.62 2.66
C ILE A 315 31.71 -11.63 1.53
N ILE A 316 31.92 -12.17 0.35
CA ILE A 316 32.09 -11.42 -0.88
C ILE A 316 30.78 -11.46 -1.66
N VAL A 317 30.24 -10.29 -2.02
CA VAL A 317 28.97 -10.15 -2.74
C VAL A 317 29.21 -9.37 -4.03
N ASP A 318 28.72 -9.91 -5.15
CA ASP A 318 28.76 -9.33 -6.49
C ASP A 318 27.33 -9.07 -6.95
N SER A 319 27.03 -7.84 -7.38
CA SER A 319 25.70 -7.44 -7.84
C SER A 319 25.64 -7.41 -9.36
N LYS A 320 25.05 -8.45 -9.94
CA LYS A 320 24.79 -8.48 -11.38
C LYS A 320 23.36 -8.10 -11.69
N VAL A 321 23.18 -6.98 -12.38
CA VAL A 321 21.88 -6.60 -12.94
C VAL A 321 21.67 -7.35 -14.27
N PRO A 322 20.57 -8.12 -14.44
CA PRO A 322 20.31 -8.86 -15.67
C PRO A 322 20.19 -7.93 -16.88
N ASP A 323 20.53 -8.45 -18.07
CA ASP A 323 20.35 -7.69 -19.32
C ASP A 323 18.86 -7.56 -19.63
N LEU A 324 18.38 -6.31 -19.69
CA LEU A 324 16.99 -6.00 -19.96
C LEU A 324 16.82 -5.63 -21.43
N ASP A 325 17.03 -6.59 -22.33
CA ASP A 325 16.90 -6.41 -23.79
C ASP A 325 15.53 -5.84 -24.22
N PHE A 326 14.49 -6.08 -23.43
CA PHE A 326 13.15 -5.54 -23.67
C PHE A 326 13.06 -4.01 -23.52
N LEU A 327 13.96 -3.37 -22.78
CA LEU A 327 13.90 -1.91 -22.54
C LEU A 327 14.30 -1.07 -23.77
N GLY A 328 15.01 -1.66 -24.74
CA GLY A 328 15.38 -1.01 -26.00
C GLY A 328 14.39 -1.24 -27.15
N ALA A 329 13.38 -2.11 -26.96
CA ALA A 329 12.41 -2.51 -27.99
C ALA A 329 11.03 -1.82 -27.85
N LEU A 330 10.90 -0.86 -26.93
CA LEU A 330 9.72 -0.02 -26.68
C LEU A 330 10.05 1.44 -26.95
#